data_AF-A0S0B0-F1
#
_entry.id   AF-A0S0B0-F1
#
_cell.length_a   1.000
_cell.length_b   1.000
_cell.length_c   1.000
_cell.angle_alpha   90.00
_cell.angle_beta   90.00
_cell.angle_gamma   90.00
#
_symmetry.space_group_name_H-M   'P 1'
#
loop_
_entity.id
_entity.type
_entity.pdbx_description
1 polymer ?
#
loop_
_entity_poly.entity_id
_entity_poly.type
_entity_poly.pdbx_seq_one_letter_code
_entity_poly.pdbx_strand_id
1 'polypeptide(L)'
;MASKHNADLSSAAMLAALLLCALGAPVEYEPTDSPAGDFSGEEQEVTPDLLSASPVWDLIIGVTAHHQKEFEDEFQQEVKYRFLNHYKLSSLPADCPSANFSKEACLQRLAEGLHTYMVLFKHVEKEYPSSSILLHARYHSGALIGLIKEKMRNPGQVTVPTSRQEQQLLQDMDNPSTFHRKMTAHNILRQLHNFLRNGKVAIRKREMPKQKRRKDDGIIPPIHPSYQMT
;
A
#
# COMPACT_ATOMS: atom_id res chain seq x y z
N MET A 1 -50.83 -3.86 19.96
CA MET A 1 -49.80 -4.67 20.67
C MET A 1 -48.61 -3.76 20.94
N ALA A 2 -47.99 -3.94 22.11
CA ALA A 2 -47.28 -2.92 22.88
C ALA A 2 -45.88 -2.50 22.34
N SER A 3 -45.53 -1.26 22.73
CA SER A 3 -44.26 -0.55 22.55
C SER A 3 -43.08 -1.20 23.30
N LYS A 4 -41.87 -1.01 22.78
CA LYS A 4 -40.61 -1.07 23.53
C LYS A 4 -39.75 0.16 23.16
N HIS A 5 -39.68 1.12 24.07
CA HIS A 5 -38.54 2.03 24.23
C HIS A 5 -37.38 1.27 24.88
N ASN A 6 -36.14 1.61 24.55
CA ASN A 6 -35.04 1.77 25.51
C ASN A 6 -33.90 2.56 24.87
N ALA A 7 -33.42 3.54 25.63
CA ALA A 7 -32.27 4.38 25.36
C ALA A 7 -31.14 3.95 26.31
N ASP A 8 -29.89 3.95 25.82
CA ASP A 8 -28.61 3.92 26.57
C ASP A 8 -27.68 4.84 25.76
N LEU A 9 -27.24 6.03 26.18
CA LEU A 9 -26.55 6.54 27.37
C LEU A 9 -25.09 6.07 27.56
N SER A 10 -24.18 7.00 27.23
CA SER A 10 -22.87 7.27 27.86
C SER A 10 -21.71 6.27 27.77
N SER A 11 -20.56 6.76 27.26
CA SER A 11 -19.28 6.69 28.00
C SER A 11 -18.18 7.51 27.30
N ALA A 12 -17.57 8.42 28.06
CA ALA A 12 -16.39 9.22 27.72
C ALA A 12 -15.08 8.46 27.99
N ALA A 13 -13.98 8.88 27.34
CA ALA A 13 -12.62 8.69 27.85
C ALA A 13 -11.64 9.70 27.20
N MET A 14 -11.18 10.70 27.97
CA MET A 14 -9.95 11.47 27.73
C MET A 14 -8.84 10.93 28.63
N LEU A 15 -7.62 10.73 28.12
CA LEU A 15 -6.35 10.66 28.89
C LEU A 15 -5.21 11.14 27.97
N ALA A 16 -4.57 12.27 28.27
CA ALA A 16 -3.26 12.40 28.96
C ALA A 16 -2.07 12.33 27.96
N ALA A 17 -0.97 13.08 28.07
CA ALA A 17 -0.36 13.80 29.17
C ALA A 17 0.58 14.91 28.64
N LEU A 18 0.80 15.92 29.50
CA LEU A 18 1.73 17.03 29.40
C LEU A 18 3.20 16.58 29.50
N LEU A 19 4.10 17.25 28.79
CA LEU A 19 5.48 17.45 29.24
C LEU A 19 5.76 18.96 29.31
N LEU A 20 5.83 19.41 30.56
CA LEU A 20 6.04 20.76 31.05
C LEU A 20 7.52 21.18 31.02
N CYS A 21 7.72 22.47 30.75
CA CYS A 21 8.52 23.46 31.46
C CYS A 21 9.86 23.08 32.13
N ALA A 22 10.94 23.75 31.69
CA ALA A 22 12.05 24.35 32.48
C ALA A 22 13.09 24.84 31.43
N LEU A 23 13.77 26.00 31.44
CA LEU A 23 14.14 27.06 32.38
C LEU A 23 14.15 28.38 31.55
N GLY A 24 13.84 29.58 32.07
CA GLY A 24 14.70 30.38 32.96
C GLY A 24 15.36 31.53 32.17
N ALA A 25 14.97 32.77 32.51
CA ALA A 25 15.27 34.05 31.84
C ALA A 25 16.72 34.60 32.08
N PRO A 26 17.12 35.71 31.41
CA PRO A 26 18.48 35.98 30.92
C PRO A 26 19.34 36.89 31.82
N VAL A 27 20.66 36.89 31.59
CA VAL A 27 21.59 37.93 32.06
C VAL A 27 22.56 38.30 30.93
N GLU A 28 22.59 39.59 30.56
CA GLU A 28 23.58 40.19 29.68
C GLU A 28 24.93 40.28 30.40
N TYR A 29 26.00 39.77 29.79
CA TYR A 29 27.38 40.20 30.05
C TYR A 29 28.17 40.21 28.73
N GLU A 30 29.04 41.22 28.63
CA GLU A 30 29.86 41.62 27.49
C GLU A 30 30.69 40.51 26.83
N PRO A 31 31.06 40.67 25.54
CA PRO A 31 31.84 39.69 24.80
C PRO A 31 33.32 39.76 25.21
N THR A 32 33.83 38.66 25.77
CA THR A 32 35.28 38.40 25.86
C THR A 32 35.65 37.29 24.87
N ASP A 33 36.54 37.65 23.95
CA ASP A 33 37.12 36.85 22.89
C ASP A 33 38.03 35.76 23.48
N SER A 34 37.72 34.48 23.23
CA SER A 34 38.68 33.37 23.32
C SER A 34 38.15 32.08 22.66
N PRO A 35 39.04 31.23 22.12
CA PRO A 35 38.80 30.52 20.88
C PRO A 35 38.54 29.01 21.05
N ALA A 36 38.07 28.40 19.94
CA ALA A 36 38.10 26.97 19.65
C ALA A 36 37.36 26.05 20.63
N GLY A 37 36.03 26.00 20.50
CA GLY A 37 35.24 24.86 20.95
C GLY A 37 34.94 23.94 19.77
N ASP A 38 35.55 22.77 19.75
CA ASP A 38 35.21 21.68 18.83
C ASP A 38 33.74 21.27 19.05
N PHE A 39 32.84 21.74 18.20
CA PHE A 39 31.51 21.17 18.09
C PHE A 39 31.64 19.82 17.37
N SER A 40 31.78 18.75 18.16
CA SER A 40 31.51 17.39 17.71
C SER A 40 30.02 17.29 17.39
N GLY A 41 29.68 17.60 16.14
CA GLY A 41 28.36 17.37 15.59
C GLY A 41 28.20 15.88 15.32
N GLU A 42 27.51 15.18 16.21
CA GLU A 42 26.84 13.93 15.84
C GLU A 42 25.84 14.29 14.74
N GLU A 43 26.23 14.11 13.48
CA GLU A 43 25.31 14.17 12.36
C GLU A 43 24.24 13.09 12.60
N GLN A 44 23.09 13.52 13.10
CA GLN A 44 21.87 12.72 13.14
C GLN A 44 21.68 12.16 11.73
N GLU A 45 21.93 10.87 11.55
CA GLU A 45 21.71 10.18 10.29
C GLU A 45 20.22 10.27 9.98
N VAL A 46 19.84 11.25 9.17
CA VAL A 46 18.46 11.43 8.70
C VAL A 46 18.16 10.23 7.83
N THR A 47 17.52 9.22 8.42
CA THR A 47 17.04 8.05 7.67
C THR A 47 16.20 8.58 6.52
N PRO A 48 16.55 8.28 5.25
CA PRO A 48 15.85 8.85 4.13
C PRO A 48 14.37 8.50 4.25
N ASP A 49 13.51 9.49 4.09
CA ASP A 49 12.06 9.32 4.13
C ASP A 49 11.62 8.58 2.83
N LEU A 50 11.77 7.25 2.86
CA LEU A 50 11.53 6.34 1.74
C LEU A 50 10.10 5.81 1.81
N LEU A 51 9.38 5.93 0.68
CA LEU A 51 8.02 5.39 0.60
C LEU A 51 8.01 3.86 0.77
N SER A 52 9.02 3.17 0.24
CA SER A 52 9.11 1.70 0.37
C SER A 52 9.36 1.21 1.80
N ALA A 53 9.77 2.09 2.72
CA ALA A 53 9.96 1.80 4.14
C ALA A 53 8.72 2.11 4.99
N SER A 54 7.67 2.72 4.42
CA SER A 54 6.45 3.03 5.18
C SER A 54 5.78 1.76 5.69
N PRO A 55 5.39 1.71 6.99
CA PRO A 55 4.69 0.56 7.58
C PRO A 55 3.31 0.33 6.96
N VAL A 56 2.73 1.32 6.27
CA VAL A 56 1.45 1.19 5.59
C VAL A 56 1.48 0.06 4.56
N TRP A 57 2.60 -0.16 3.88
CA TRP A 57 2.76 -1.29 2.97
C TRP A 57 2.58 -2.63 3.68
N ASP A 58 3.22 -2.81 4.84
CA ASP A 58 3.19 -4.08 5.56
C ASP A 58 1.83 -4.33 6.20
N LEU A 59 1.16 -3.27 6.67
CA LEU A 59 -0.22 -3.35 7.17
C LEU A 59 -1.18 -3.85 6.09
N ILE A 60 -1.18 -3.24 4.90
CA ILE A 60 -2.12 -3.64 3.84
C ILE A 60 -1.76 -4.98 3.18
N ILE A 61 -0.46 -5.25 2.98
CA ILE A 61 0.00 -6.53 2.42
C ILE A 61 -0.29 -7.66 3.40
N GLY A 62 -0.05 -7.45 4.70
CA GLY A 62 -0.33 -8.43 5.75
C GLY A 62 -1.80 -8.81 5.80
N VAL A 63 -2.70 -7.82 5.80
CA VAL A 63 -4.15 -8.08 5.79
C VAL A 63 -4.57 -8.84 4.54
N THR A 64 -4.11 -8.42 3.36
CA THR A 64 -4.49 -9.07 2.10
C THR A 64 -3.87 -10.45 1.91
N ALA A 65 -2.79 -10.78 2.65
CA ALA A 65 -2.19 -12.12 2.62
C ALA A 65 -3.11 -13.20 3.21
N HIS A 66 -4.00 -12.84 4.14
CA HIS A 66 -4.96 -13.77 4.73
C HIS A 66 -6.08 -14.21 3.77
N HIS A 67 -6.26 -13.51 2.66
CA HIS A 67 -7.31 -13.77 1.68
C HIS A 67 -7.34 -15.21 1.16
N GLN A 68 -6.16 -15.82 0.91
CA GLN A 68 -6.13 -17.19 0.38
C GLN A 68 -6.79 -18.17 1.35
N LYS A 69 -6.58 -17.98 2.66
CA LYS A 69 -7.20 -18.82 3.68
C LYS A 69 -8.72 -18.62 3.70
N GLU A 70 -9.21 -17.38 3.67
CA GLU A 70 -10.66 -17.10 3.61
C GLU A 70 -11.32 -17.76 2.39
N PHE A 71 -10.65 -17.72 1.22
CA PHE A 71 -11.11 -18.39 0.02
C PHE A 71 -11.17 -19.92 0.18
N GLU A 72 -10.11 -20.52 0.71
CA GLU A 72 -10.02 -21.97 0.88
C GLU A 72 -11.04 -22.49 1.90
N ASP A 73 -11.30 -21.72 2.97
CA ASP A 73 -12.30 -22.00 3.99
C ASP A 73 -13.73 -21.90 3.40
N GLU A 74 -14.03 -20.87 2.59
CA GLU A 74 -15.36 -20.70 1.97
C GLU A 74 -15.69 -21.84 0.99
N PHE A 75 -14.75 -22.20 0.12
CA PHE A 75 -14.98 -23.22 -0.90
C PHE A 75 -14.56 -24.62 -0.46
N GLN A 76 -14.28 -24.83 0.83
CA GLN A 76 -13.95 -26.12 1.44
C GLN A 76 -12.92 -26.94 0.64
N GLN A 77 -11.95 -26.25 0.03
CA GLN A 77 -10.94 -26.81 -0.89
C GLN A 77 -11.46 -27.49 -2.17
N GLU A 78 -12.77 -27.46 -2.45
CA GLU A 78 -13.40 -27.95 -3.68
C GLU A 78 -12.94 -27.13 -4.89
N VAL A 79 -12.85 -25.81 -4.71
CA VAL A 79 -12.27 -24.89 -5.70
C VAL A 79 -10.84 -24.57 -5.30
N LYS A 80 -9.87 -24.89 -6.17
CA LYS A 80 -8.46 -24.54 -5.90
C LYS A 80 -8.23 -23.04 -6.11
N TYR A 81 -7.44 -22.40 -5.23
CA TYR A 81 -7.15 -20.96 -5.30
C TYR A 81 -6.66 -20.49 -6.69
N ARG A 82 -5.92 -21.33 -7.41
CA ARG A 82 -5.47 -21.07 -8.79
C ARG A 82 -6.61 -20.83 -9.80
N PHE A 83 -7.83 -21.33 -9.55
CA PHE A 83 -8.99 -21.11 -10.42
C PHE A 83 -9.37 -19.64 -10.55
N LEU A 84 -9.00 -18.78 -9.58
CA LEU A 84 -9.17 -17.34 -9.70
C LEU A 84 -8.46 -16.76 -10.94
N ASN A 85 -7.46 -17.44 -11.50
CA ASN A 85 -6.82 -17.04 -12.78
C ASN A 85 -7.79 -16.99 -13.97
N HIS A 86 -8.94 -17.66 -13.89
CA HIS A 86 -9.96 -17.64 -14.95
C HIS A 86 -10.91 -16.44 -14.84
N TYR A 87 -10.91 -15.73 -13.71
CA TYR A 87 -11.78 -14.57 -13.45
C TYR A 87 -11.06 -13.25 -13.76
N LYS A 88 -10.37 -13.18 -14.91
CA LYS A 88 -9.60 -11.99 -15.29
C LYS A 88 -10.56 -10.83 -15.57
N LEU A 89 -10.33 -9.71 -14.90
CA LEU A 89 -10.98 -8.44 -15.17
C LEU A 89 -10.01 -7.59 -15.98
N SER A 90 -10.42 -7.18 -17.19
CA SER A 90 -9.63 -6.28 -18.05
C SER A 90 -9.41 -4.90 -17.42
N SER A 91 -10.27 -4.52 -16.48
CA SER A 91 -10.26 -3.27 -15.75
C SER A 91 -9.28 -3.21 -14.58
N LEU A 92 -8.57 -4.31 -14.27
CA LEU A 92 -7.62 -4.32 -13.16
C LEU A 92 -6.41 -3.42 -13.45
N PRO A 93 -5.94 -2.65 -12.46
CA PRO A 93 -4.74 -1.84 -12.60
C PRO A 93 -3.51 -2.65 -12.99
N ALA A 94 -2.76 -2.16 -13.97
CA ALA A 94 -1.48 -2.75 -14.35
C ALA A 94 -0.38 -2.42 -13.33
N ASP A 95 0.58 -3.33 -13.17
CA ASP A 95 1.78 -3.09 -12.38
C ASP A 95 2.70 -2.02 -13.00
N CYS A 96 3.66 -1.52 -12.22
CA CYS A 96 4.77 -0.73 -12.75
C CYS A 96 5.75 -1.64 -13.53
N PRO A 97 6.03 -1.36 -14.82
CA PRO A 97 7.04 -2.09 -15.58
C PRO A 97 8.41 -2.03 -14.91
N SER A 98 9.24 -3.07 -15.10
CA SER A 98 10.59 -3.13 -14.53
C SER A 98 11.55 -2.15 -15.19
N ALA A 99 11.44 -1.96 -16.50
CA ALA A 99 12.31 -1.11 -17.31
C ALA A 99 11.54 0.08 -17.94
N ASN A 100 12.27 1.11 -18.35
CA ASN A 100 11.77 2.27 -19.10
C ASN A 100 10.56 2.99 -18.46
N PHE A 101 10.43 2.93 -17.14
CA PHE A 101 9.31 3.51 -16.42
C PHE A 101 9.79 4.31 -15.20
N SER A 102 9.58 5.63 -15.23
CA SER A 102 10.11 6.56 -14.24
C SER A 102 9.55 6.33 -12.83
N LYS A 103 10.20 6.90 -11.81
CA LYS A 103 9.65 6.87 -10.44
C LYS A 103 8.31 7.60 -10.38
N GLU A 104 8.22 8.78 -10.98
CA GLU A 104 6.98 9.58 -11.03
C GLU A 104 5.83 8.80 -11.67
N ALA A 105 6.05 8.19 -12.85
CA ALA A 105 5.01 7.43 -13.54
C ALA A 105 4.58 6.19 -12.75
N CYS A 106 5.49 5.57 -11.99
CA CYS A 106 5.16 4.46 -11.10
C CYS A 106 4.33 4.91 -9.90
N LEU A 107 4.69 6.02 -9.26
CA LEU A 107 3.89 6.60 -8.19
C LEU A 107 2.48 6.94 -8.68
N GLN A 108 2.37 7.64 -9.82
CA GLN A 108 1.08 7.96 -10.42
C GLN A 108 0.23 6.71 -10.67
N ARG A 109 0.79 5.70 -11.35
CA ARG A 109 0.08 4.45 -11.65
C ARG A 109 -0.37 3.71 -10.39
N LEU A 110 0.45 3.71 -9.34
CA LEU A 110 0.08 3.10 -8.07
C LEU A 110 -1.10 3.83 -7.43
N ALA A 111 -1.07 5.16 -7.36
CA ALA A 111 -2.16 5.95 -6.80
C ALA A 111 -3.47 5.79 -7.60
N GLU A 112 -3.41 5.87 -8.93
CA GLU A 112 -4.56 5.67 -9.82
C GLU A 112 -5.11 4.24 -9.69
N GLY A 113 -4.23 3.24 -9.63
CA GLY A 113 -4.64 1.85 -9.44
C GLY A 113 -5.33 1.61 -8.09
N LEU A 114 -4.83 2.21 -7.01
CA LEU A 114 -5.49 2.15 -5.71
C LEU A 114 -6.86 2.83 -5.74
N HIS A 115 -7.01 3.95 -6.45
CA HIS A 115 -8.33 4.56 -6.66
C HIS A 115 -9.28 3.62 -7.42
N THR A 116 -8.82 2.92 -8.45
CA THR A 116 -9.61 1.88 -9.13
C THR A 116 -10.01 0.76 -8.17
N TYR A 117 -9.09 0.26 -7.33
CA TYR A 117 -9.43 -0.75 -6.32
C TYR A 117 -10.48 -0.25 -5.33
N MET A 118 -10.45 1.01 -4.90
CA MET A 118 -11.50 1.58 -4.04
C MET A 118 -12.90 1.50 -4.68
N VAL A 119 -12.99 1.60 -6.00
CA VAL A 119 -14.25 1.35 -6.74
C VAL A 119 -14.59 -0.13 -6.74
N LEU A 120 -13.64 -1.00 -7.08
CA LEU A 120 -13.85 -2.46 -7.12
C LEU A 120 -14.24 -3.04 -5.76
N PHE A 121 -13.83 -2.41 -4.66
CA PHE A 121 -14.24 -2.74 -3.30
C PHE A 121 -15.75 -2.66 -3.09
N LYS A 122 -16.50 -1.88 -3.88
CA LYS A 122 -17.97 -1.87 -3.82
C LYS A 122 -18.57 -3.22 -4.23
N HIS A 123 -17.94 -3.93 -5.18
CA HIS A 123 -18.35 -5.30 -5.54
C HIS A 123 -18.01 -6.30 -4.44
N VAL A 124 -16.83 -6.17 -3.82
CA VAL A 124 -16.44 -7.01 -2.67
C VAL A 124 -17.38 -6.80 -1.49
N GLU A 125 -17.72 -5.55 -1.17
CA GLU A 125 -18.64 -5.18 -0.08
C GLU A 125 -20.04 -5.76 -0.28
N LYS A 126 -20.52 -5.79 -1.53
CA LYS A 126 -21.81 -6.36 -1.90
C LYS A 126 -21.89 -7.86 -1.59
N GLU A 127 -20.84 -8.62 -1.87
CA GLU A 127 -20.81 -10.06 -1.63
C GLU A 127 -20.35 -10.42 -0.20
N TYR A 128 -19.52 -9.58 0.42
CA TYR A 128 -18.93 -9.79 1.75
C TYR A 128 -18.97 -8.52 2.63
N PRO A 129 -20.16 -8.10 3.10
CA PRO A 129 -20.34 -6.85 3.85
C PRO A 129 -19.61 -6.83 5.21
N SER A 130 -19.26 -7.99 5.75
CA SER A 130 -18.54 -8.14 7.03
C SER A 130 -17.05 -8.47 6.85
N SER A 131 -16.49 -8.31 5.65
CA SER A 131 -15.07 -8.61 5.40
C SER A 131 -14.15 -7.66 6.15
N SER A 132 -13.37 -8.20 7.10
CA SER A 132 -12.32 -7.46 7.81
C SER A 132 -11.20 -7.04 6.86
N ILE A 133 -10.84 -7.91 5.89
CA ILE A 133 -9.87 -7.60 4.84
C ILE A 133 -10.28 -6.32 4.10
N LEU A 134 -11.55 -6.19 3.74
CA LEU A 134 -12.05 -5.04 3.00
C LEU A 134 -11.96 -3.73 3.78
N LEU A 135 -12.33 -3.74 5.07
CA LEU A 135 -12.27 -2.57 5.95
C LEU A 135 -10.84 -2.00 6.02
N HIS A 136 -9.88 -2.87 6.31
CA HIS A 136 -8.47 -2.51 6.42
C HIS A 136 -7.86 -2.16 5.05
N ALA A 137 -8.19 -2.90 3.99
CA ALA A 137 -7.72 -2.60 2.64
C ALA A 137 -8.15 -1.20 2.19
N ARG A 138 -9.41 -0.80 2.45
CA ARG A 138 -9.93 0.55 2.14
C ARG A 138 -9.17 1.63 2.90
N TYR A 139 -9.03 1.47 4.22
CA TYR A 139 -8.34 2.44 5.07
C TYR A 139 -6.87 2.61 4.68
N HIS A 140 -6.11 1.51 4.57
CA HIS A 140 -4.70 1.58 4.24
C HIS A 140 -4.43 1.96 2.78
N SER A 141 -5.34 1.66 1.84
CA SER A 141 -5.22 2.16 0.47
C SER A 141 -5.32 3.68 0.43
N GLY A 142 -6.26 4.26 1.18
CA GLY A 142 -6.38 5.72 1.32
C GLY A 142 -5.11 6.37 1.89
N ALA A 143 -4.58 5.80 2.98
CA ALA A 143 -3.33 6.25 3.58
C ALA A 143 -2.14 6.14 2.60
N LEU A 144 -2.04 5.02 1.88
CA LEU A 144 -0.98 4.81 0.90
C LEU A 144 -1.07 5.77 -0.29
N ILE A 145 -2.28 6.09 -0.77
CA ILE A 145 -2.48 7.13 -1.80
C ILE A 145 -1.96 8.47 -1.31
N GLY A 146 -2.25 8.85 -0.06
CA GLY A 146 -1.75 10.08 0.56
C GLY A 146 -0.22 10.13 0.55
N LEU A 147 0.43 9.09 1.08
CA LEU A 147 1.89 8.97 1.10
C LEU A 147 2.51 8.96 -0.30
N ILE A 148 1.86 8.31 -1.28
CA ILE A 148 2.32 8.35 -2.67
C ILE A 148 2.31 9.77 -3.20
N LYS A 149 1.20 10.50 -3.00
CA LYS A 149 1.04 11.89 -3.47
C LYS A 149 2.07 12.83 -2.83
N GLU A 150 2.40 12.64 -1.56
CA GLU A 150 3.47 13.40 -0.89
C GLU A 150 4.85 13.22 -1.54
N LYS A 151 5.09 12.08 -2.21
CA LYS A 151 6.35 11.76 -2.89
C LYS A 151 6.37 12.13 -4.37
N MET A 152 5.22 12.49 -4.93
CA MET A 152 5.09 12.88 -6.33
C MET A 152 5.49 14.34 -6.51
N ARG A 153 6.09 14.65 -7.67
CA ARG A 153 6.34 16.04 -8.06
C ARG A 153 5.05 16.75 -8.45
N ASN A 154 4.13 16.02 -9.09
CA ASN A 154 2.85 16.55 -9.56
C ASN A 154 1.68 15.70 -9.05
N PRO A 155 1.34 15.76 -7.75
CA PRO A 155 0.27 14.93 -7.18
C PRO A 155 -1.11 15.18 -7.81
N GLY A 156 -1.35 16.36 -8.39
CA GLY A 156 -2.58 16.69 -9.12
C GLY A 156 -2.76 15.96 -10.45
N GLN A 157 -1.73 15.25 -10.95
CA GLN A 157 -1.83 14.41 -12.16
C GLN A 157 -2.48 13.05 -11.89
N VAL A 158 -2.67 12.67 -10.62
CA VAL A 158 -3.36 11.42 -10.26
C VAL A 158 -4.83 11.53 -10.64
N THR A 159 -5.25 10.74 -11.63
CA THR A 159 -6.65 10.68 -12.06
C THR A 159 -7.47 9.77 -11.15
N VAL A 160 -8.60 10.27 -10.67
CA VAL A 160 -9.59 9.47 -9.94
C VAL A 160 -10.70 9.05 -10.92
N PRO A 161 -11.20 7.79 -10.87
CA PRO A 161 -12.33 7.38 -11.70
C PRO A 161 -13.53 8.32 -11.53
N THR A 162 -14.06 8.81 -12.65
CA THR A 162 -15.31 9.57 -12.68
C THR A 162 -16.50 8.67 -12.37
N SER A 163 -17.64 9.23 -11.95
CA SER A 163 -18.86 8.44 -11.67
C SER A 163 -19.27 7.52 -12.83
N ARG A 164 -19.07 7.94 -14.08
CA ARG A 164 -19.32 7.11 -15.27
C ARG A 164 -18.34 5.94 -15.37
N GLN A 165 -17.06 6.18 -15.13
CA GLN A 165 -16.05 5.12 -15.10
C GLN A 165 -16.30 4.15 -13.95
N GLU A 166 -16.67 4.66 -12.76
CA GLU A 166 -17.05 3.81 -11.64
C GLU A 166 -18.21 2.89 -11.98
N GLN A 167 -19.27 3.43 -12.59
CA GLN A 167 -20.43 2.65 -13.01
C GLN A 167 -20.04 1.57 -14.02
N GLN A 168 -19.22 1.90 -15.02
CA GLN A 168 -18.74 0.93 -16.01
C GLN A 168 -17.94 -0.20 -15.35
N LEU A 169 -17.01 0.15 -14.44
CA LEU A 169 -16.21 -0.83 -13.71
C LEU A 169 -17.09 -1.81 -12.93
N LEU A 170 -18.16 -1.33 -12.29
CA LEU A 170 -19.08 -2.18 -11.53
C LEU A 170 -19.98 -3.03 -12.43
N GLN A 171 -20.46 -2.48 -13.55
CA GLN A 171 -21.28 -3.21 -14.53
C GLN A 171 -20.53 -4.39 -15.15
N ASP A 172 -19.22 -4.26 -15.38
CA ASP A 172 -18.38 -5.34 -15.92
C ASP A 172 -18.31 -6.57 -14.97
N MET A 173 -18.70 -6.41 -13.70
CA MET A 173 -18.70 -7.46 -12.69
C MET A 173 -20.09 -8.02 -12.35
N ASP A 174 -21.14 -7.43 -12.91
CA ASP A 174 -22.49 -7.92 -12.72
C ASP A 174 -22.65 -9.28 -13.41
N ASN A 175 -23.08 -10.27 -12.63
CA ASN A 175 -23.31 -11.62 -13.11
C ASN A 175 -24.52 -12.23 -12.38
N PRO A 176 -25.44 -12.93 -13.08
CA PRO A 176 -26.60 -13.55 -12.44
C PRO A 176 -26.20 -14.64 -11.43
N SER A 177 -25.09 -15.33 -11.66
CA SER A 177 -24.60 -16.39 -10.76
C SER A 177 -23.89 -15.80 -9.55
N THR A 178 -24.40 -16.09 -8.36
CA THR A 178 -23.74 -15.75 -7.09
C THR A 178 -22.33 -16.34 -7.01
N PHE A 179 -22.14 -17.56 -7.52
CA PHE A 179 -20.81 -18.18 -7.57
C PHE A 179 -19.82 -17.33 -8.36
N HIS A 180 -20.21 -16.87 -9.57
CA HIS A 180 -19.33 -16.02 -10.38
C HIS A 180 -19.05 -14.66 -9.72
N ARG A 181 -20.05 -14.02 -9.09
CA ARG A 181 -19.84 -12.75 -8.38
C ARG A 181 -18.85 -12.89 -7.22
N LYS A 182 -18.97 -13.96 -6.42
CA LYS A 182 -18.04 -14.28 -5.33
C LYS A 182 -16.62 -14.56 -5.84
N MET A 183 -16.50 -15.35 -6.90
CA MET A 183 -15.20 -15.61 -7.53
C MET A 183 -14.54 -14.32 -8.06
N THR A 184 -15.32 -13.41 -8.63
CA THR A 184 -14.85 -12.08 -9.03
C THR A 184 -14.36 -11.27 -7.82
N ALA A 185 -15.12 -11.24 -6.71
CA ALA A 185 -14.73 -10.55 -5.49
C ALA A 185 -13.41 -11.09 -4.91
N HIS A 186 -13.24 -12.41 -4.83
CA HIS A 186 -11.98 -13.01 -4.42
C HIS A 186 -10.83 -12.73 -5.39
N ASN A 187 -11.09 -12.69 -6.70
CA ASN A 187 -10.05 -12.32 -7.65
C ASN A 187 -9.62 -10.86 -7.44
N ILE A 188 -10.53 -9.93 -7.15
CA ILE A 188 -10.17 -8.54 -6.81
C ILE A 188 -9.20 -8.49 -5.63
N LEU A 189 -9.51 -9.18 -4.53
CA LEU A 189 -8.66 -9.20 -3.33
C LEU A 189 -7.28 -9.84 -3.59
N ARG A 190 -7.24 -10.93 -4.36
CA ARG A 190 -5.98 -11.55 -4.79
C ARG A 190 -5.14 -10.60 -5.64
N GLN A 191 -5.76 -9.92 -6.59
CA GLN A 191 -5.05 -9.00 -7.50
C GLN A 191 -4.57 -7.75 -6.77
N LEU A 192 -5.35 -7.25 -5.80
CA LEU A 192 -4.92 -6.21 -4.89
C LEU A 192 -3.64 -6.62 -4.14
N HIS A 193 -3.61 -7.81 -3.54
CA HIS A 193 -2.42 -8.31 -2.84
C HIS A 193 -1.18 -8.30 -3.75
N ASN A 194 -1.31 -8.83 -4.97
CA ASN A 194 -0.24 -8.86 -5.95
C ASN A 194 0.21 -7.45 -6.35
N PHE A 195 -0.74 -6.56 -6.65
CA PHE A 195 -0.48 -5.17 -7.03
C PHE A 195 0.29 -4.43 -5.95
N LEU A 196 -0.07 -4.63 -4.67
CA LEU A 196 0.61 -4.02 -3.53
C LEU A 196 2.04 -4.57 -3.37
N ARG A 197 2.21 -5.89 -3.44
CA ARG A 197 3.53 -6.53 -3.33
C ARG A 197 4.46 -6.09 -4.46
N ASN A 198 3.96 -6.10 -5.70
CA ASN A 198 4.71 -5.70 -6.88
C ASN A 198 5.01 -4.20 -6.84
N GLY A 199 4.05 -3.38 -6.40
CA GLY A 199 4.21 -1.95 -6.17
C GLY A 199 5.31 -1.62 -5.16
N LYS A 200 5.31 -2.25 -3.98
CA LYS A 200 6.34 -2.06 -2.95
C LYS A 200 7.73 -2.37 -3.51
N VAL A 201 7.88 -3.50 -4.21
CA VAL A 201 9.15 -3.91 -4.85
C VAL A 201 9.57 -2.90 -5.92
N ALA A 202 8.64 -2.46 -6.77
CA ALA A 202 8.90 -1.52 -7.85
C ALA A 202 9.37 -0.16 -7.33
N ILE A 203 8.79 0.34 -6.23
CA ILE A 203 9.22 1.58 -5.57
C ILE A 203 10.57 1.39 -4.90
N ARG A 204 10.77 0.29 -4.15
CA ARG A 204 12.07 -0.01 -3.51
C ARG A 204 13.21 -0.01 -4.53
N LYS A 205 13.05 -0.72 -5.66
CA LYS A 205 14.04 -0.72 -6.74
C LYS A 205 14.32 0.69 -7.27
N ARG A 206 13.30 1.55 -7.34
CA ARG A 206 13.41 2.94 -7.80
C ARG A 206 13.94 3.92 -6.78
N GLU A 207 13.99 3.54 -5.51
CA GLU A 207 14.59 4.31 -4.42
C GLU A 207 16.05 3.94 -4.19
N MET A 208 16.48 2.74 -4.60
CA MET A 208 17.88 2.34 -4.51
C MET A 208 18.79 3.21 -5.41
N PRO A 209 19.98 3.61 -4.93
CA PRO A 209 21.02 4.23 -5.75
C PRO A 209 21.36 3.39 -6.98
N LYS A 210 21.63 4.04 -8.12
CA LYS A 210 21.87 3.37 -9.42
C LYS A 210 22.93 2.26 -9.36
N GLN A 211 23.95 2.40 -8.52
CA GLN A 211 25.02 1.40 -8.33
C GLN A 211 24.52 0.08 -7.70
N LYS A 212 23.52 0.12 -6.80
CA LYS A 212 22.98 -1.10 -6.19
C LYS A 212 22.06 -1.88 -7.14
N ARG A 213 21.37 -1.21 -8.08
CA ARG A 213 20.44 -1.86 -9.01
C ARG A 213 21.12 -2.87 -9.95
N ARG A 214 22.34 -2.58 -10.41
CA ARG A 214 23.08 -3.47 -11.32
C ARG A 214 23.51 -4.79 -10.66
N LYS A 215 23.63 -4.84 -9.33
CA LYS A 215 23.99 -6.08 -8.63
C LYS A 215 22.80 -7.05 -8.53
N ASP A 216 21.58 -6.56 -8.39
CA ASP A 216 20.38 -7.41 -8.27
C ASP A 216 19.90 -7.96 -9.62
N ASP A 217 20.08 -7.23 -10.73
CA ASP A 217 19.66 -7.68 -12.06
C ASP A 217 20.75 -8.53 -12.78
N GLY A 218 21.90 -8.81 -12.13
CA GLY A 218 23.12 -9.31 -12.79
C GLY A 218 23.81 -10.56 -12.21
N ILE A 219 23.20 -11.31 -11.29
CA ILE A 219 23.80 -12.55 -10.77
C ILE A 219 23.44 -13.74 -11.67
N ILE A 220 24.05 -13.78 -12.86
CA ILE A 220 24.41 -15.04 -13.50
C ILE A 220 25.94 -15.04 -13.49
N PRO A 221 26.60 -15.80 -12.59
CA PRO A 221 28.04 -15.93 -12.67
C PRO A 221 28.38 -16.52 -14.06
N PRO A 222 29.40 -16.01 -14.76
CA PRO A 222 29.83 -16.63 -16.00
C PRO A 222 30.19 -18.09 -15.70
N ILE A 223 29.42 -19.01 -16.29
CA ILE A 223 29.75 -20.42 -16.36
C ILE A 223 31.08 -20.48 -17.11
N HIS A 224 32.18 -20.66 -16.40
CA HIS A 224 33.50 -20.81 -17.01
C HIS A 224 33.55 -22.20 -17.65
N PRO A 225 33.59 -22.34 -18.99
CA PRO A 225 33.78 -23.63 -19.63
C PRO A 225 35.28 -23.79 -19.85
N SER A 226 35.95 -24.47 -18.94
CA SER A 226 37.32 -24.94 -19.19
C SER A 226 37.51 -26.31 -18.57
N TYR A 227 36.89 -27.30 -19.21
CA TYR A 227 37.31 -28.70 -19.15
C TYR A 227 37.57 -29.17 -20.58
N GLN A 228 38.72 -29.83 -20.75
CA GLN A 228 39.20 -30.63 -21.89
C GLN A 228 39.98 -29.90 -23.01
N MET A 229 41.31 -30.06 -23.03
CA MET A 229 41.96 -31.15 -23.79
C MET A 229 43.50 -31.11 -23.62
N THR A 230 44.06 -32.13 -22.98
CA THR A 230 45.15 -32.98 -23.49
C THR A 230 45.08 -34.32 -22.77
#